data_AF-A0A3C1BBL7-F1
#
_entry.id   AF-A0A3C1BBL7-F1
#
_cell.length_a   1.000
_cell.length_b   1.000
_cell.length_c   1.000
_cell.angle_alpha   90.00
_cell.angle_beta   90.00
_cell.angle_gamma   90.00
#
_symmetry.space_group_name_H-M   'P 1'
#
loop_
_entity.id
_entity.type
_entity.pdbx_description
1 polymer ?
#
loop_
_entity_poly.entity_id
_entity_poly.type
_entity_poly.pdbx_seq_one_letter_code
_entity_poly.pdbx_strand_id
1 'polypeptide(L)'
;MLDAIKDFKVIPDLDKQAAVKILKDGISKLEDKRLFNHLALTYPPRVRALAGALMELLSPKEDLSLLRKSLNPLSNFEFGLNKSILSNSENWKIS
;
A
#
# COMPACT_ATOMS: atom_id res chain seq x y z
N MET A 1 -10.62 2.04 -4.62
CA MET A 1 -9.44 2.26 -3.75
C MET A 1 -8.18 1.64 -4.34
N LEU A 2 -8.17 0.34 -4.67
CA LEU A 2 -7.00 -0.31 -5.27
C LEU A 2 -6.58 0.30 -6.62
N ASP A 3 -7.52 0.76 -7.44
CA ASP A 3 -7.21 1.52 -8.65
C ASP A 3 -6.50 2.85 -8.36
N ALA A 4 -6.94 3.59 -7.32
CA ALA A 4 -6.25 4.82 -6.90
C ALA A 4 -4.81 4.54 -6.43
N ILE A 5 -4.56 3.39 -5.79
CA ILE A 5 -3.20 2.94 -5.43
C ILE A 5 -2.40 2.58 -6.69
N LYS A 6 -3.03 1.91 -7.67
CA LYS A 6 -2.41 1.56 -8.95
C LYS A 6 -1.93 2.77 -9.73
N ASP A 7 -2.68 3.87 -9.65
CA ASP A 7 -2.42 5.12 -10.36
C ASP A 7 -1.57 6.11 -9.57
N PHE A 8 -1.17 5.77 -8.34
CA PHE A 8 -0.37 6.64 -7.46
C PHE A 8 0.91 7.20 -8.12
N LYS A 9 1.58 6.41 -8.99
CA LYS A 9 2.81 6.83 -9.69
C LYS A 9 2.53 7.62 -10.99
N VAL A 10 1.29 7.62 -11.47
CA VAL A 10 0.93 8.20 -12.77
C VAL A 10 0.67 9.70 -12.67
N ILE A 11 0.34 10.20 -11.47
CA ILE A 11 -0.06 11.60 -11.24
C ILE A 11 1.20 12.47 -11.10
N PRO A 12 1.47 13.39 -12.05
CA PRO A 12 2.57 14.36 -11.93
C PRO A 12 2.32 15.31 -10.74
N ASP A 13 3.39 15.75 -10.07
CA ASP A 13 3.34 16.70 -8.94
C ASP A 13 2.43 16.28 -7.76
N LEU A 14 2.18 14.98 -7.59
CA LEU A 14 1.39 14.46 -6.48
C LEU A 14 2.05 14.79 -5.13
N ASP A 15 1.33 15.49 -4.25
CA ASP A 15 1.67 15.55 -2.83
C ASP A 15 1.48 14.16 -2.23
N LYS A 16 2.61 13.46 -2.06
CA LYS A 16 2.63 12.08 -1.58
C LYS A 16 2.12 11.94 -0.15
N GLN A 17 2.35 12.94 0.69
CA GLN A 17 1.91 12.90 2.07
C GLN A 17 0.39 13.05 2.14
N ALA A 18 -0.17 14.00 1.39
CA ALA A 18 -1.61 14.14 1.25
C ALA A 18 -2.24 12.90 0.62
N ALA A 19 -1.64 12.35 -0.44
CA ALA A 19 -2.14 11.15 -1.11
C ALA A 19 -2.16 9.93 -0.19
N VAL A 20 -1.07 9.67 0.55
CA VAL A 20 -1.02 8.58 1.54
C VAL A 20 -2.10 8.77 2.61
N LYS A 21 -2.32 10.00 3.08
CA LYS A 21 -3.38 10.31 4.04
C LYS A 21 -4.76 9.99 3.47
N ILE A 22 -5.07 10.47 2.26
CA ILE A 22 -6.35 10.22 1.57
C ILE A 22 -6.59 8.72 1.39
N LEU A 23 -5.58 7.98 0.93
CA LEU A 23 -5.68 6.53 0.76
C LEU A 23 -5.94 5.82 2.09
N LYS A 24 -5.22 6.20 3.16
CA LYS A 24 -5.45 5.64 4.51
C LYS A 24 -6.87 5.92 4.99
N ASP A 25 -7.34 7.16 4.85
CA ASP A 25 -8.68 7.58 5.28
C ASP A 25 -9.79 6.89 4.47
N GLY A 26 -9.53 6.57 3.20
CA GLY A 26 -10.43 5.79 2.38
C GLY A 26 -10.47 4.31 2.75
N ILE A 27 -9.31 3.70 3.01
CA ILE A 27 -9.22 2.29 3.43
C ILE A 27 -9.81 2.11 4.84
N SER A 28 -9.64 3.08 5.75
CA SER A 28 -10.16 2.99 7.12
C SER A 28 -11.68 2.90 7.20
N LYS A 29 -12.37 3.41 6.17
CA LYS A 29 -13.84 3.41 6.04
C LYS A 29 -14.40 2.16 5.37
N LEU A 30 -13.55 1.24 4.91
CA LEU A 30 -14.02 -0.01 4.32
C LEU A 30 -14.61 -0.91 5.41
N GLU A 31 -15.80 -1.42 5.17
CA GLU A 31 -16.47 -2.37 6.08
C GLU A 31 -15.71 -3.71 6.14
N ASP A 32 -15.28 -4.21 4.97
CA ASP A 32 -14.54 -5.47 4.85
C ASP A 32 -13.09 -5.25 4.40
N LYS A 33 -12.21 -5.09 5.39
CA LYS A 33 -10.76 -4.99 5.18
C LYS A 33 -10.12 -6.31 4.72
N ARG A 34 -10.73 -7.45 5.01
CA ARG A 34 -10.22 -8.76 4.56
C ARG A 34 -10.46 -8.94 3.06
N LEU A 35 -11.65 -8.56 2.59
CA LEU A 35 -11.95 -8.53 1.16
C LEU A 35 -11.00 -7.58 0.42
N PHE A 36 -10.68 -6.40 0.98
CA PHE A 36 -9.68 -5.50 0.42
C PHE A 36 -8.32 -6.18 0.24
N ASN A 37 -7.83 -6.89 1.27
CA ASN A 37 -6.56 -7.61 1.21
C ASN A 37 -6.59 -8.72 0.14
N HIS A 38 -7.70 -9.45 0.04
CA HIS A 38 -7.87 -10.50 -0.96
C HIS A 38 -7.88 -9.93 -2.38
N LEU A 39 -8.62 -8.84 -2.61
CA LEU A 39 -8.65 -8.16 -3.90
C LEU A 39 -7.29 -7.57 -4.28
N ALA A 40 -6.51 -7.07 -3.33
CA ALA A 40 -5.18 -6.55 -3.61
C ALA A 40 -4.26 -7.60 -4.26
N LEU A 41 -4.43 -8.89 -3.94
CA LEU A 41 -3.64 -9.98 -4.55
C LEU A 41 -3.85 -10.11 -6.07
N THR A 42 -4.95 -9.62 -6.63
CA THR A 42 -5.19 -9.64 -8.08
C THR A 42 -4.46 -8.52 -8.83
N TYR A 43 -3.97 -7.51 -8.11
CA TYR A 43 -3.26 -6.38 -8.68
C TYR A 43 -1.76 -6.65 -8.83
N PRO A 44 -1.01 -5.85 -9.62
CA PRO A 44 0.44 -6.01 -9.75
C PRO A 44 1.19 -5.88 -8.40
N PRO A 45 2.40 -6.47 -8.26
CA PRO A 45 3.16 -6.46 -7.00
C PRO A 45 3.36 -5.08 -6.36
N ARG A 46 3.54 -4.03 -7.18
CA ARG A 46 3.66 -2.64 -6.68
C ARG A 46 2.42 -2.20 -5.88
N VAL A 47 1.23 -2.56 -6.34
CA VAL A 47 -0.04 -2.18 -5.70
C VAL A 47 -0.23 -2.96 -4.43
N ARG A 48 0.11 -4.26 -4.45
CA ARG A 48 0.11 -5.13 -3.26
C ARG A 48 1.00 -4.56 -2.16
N ALA A 49 2.19 -4.09 -2.52
CA ALA A 49 3.14 -3.50 -1.58
C ALA A 49 2.56 -2.27 -0.90
N LEU A 50 2.08 -1.28 -1.67
CA LEU A 50 1.52 -0.06 -1.10
C LEU A 50 0.21 -0.31 -0.34
N ALA A 51 -0.68 -1.15 -0.86
CA ALA A 51 -1.92 -1.53 -0.17
C ALA A 51 -1.64 -2.21 1.17
N GLY A 52 -0.70 -3.15 1.20
CA GLY A 52 -0.28 -3.83 2.43
C GLY A 52 0.37 -2.90 3.43
N ALA A 53 1.22 -1.97 2.98
CA ALA A 53 1.84 -0.97 3.84
C ALA A 53 0.79 -0.07 4.52
N LEU A 54 -0.20 0.39 3.77
CA LEU A 54 -1.29 1.21 4.29
C LEU A 54 -2.17 0.42 5.27
N MET A 55 -2.50 -0.83 4.94
CA MET A 55 -3.31 -1.70 5.81
C MET A 55 -2.61 -2.00 7.13
N GLU A 56 -1.31 -2.28 7.11
CA GLU A 56 -0.52 -2.56 8.31
C GLU A 56 -0.54 -1.38 9.29
N LEU A 57 -0.44 -0.14 8.78
CA LEU A 57 -0.53 1.05 9.63
C LEU A 57 -1.94 1.29 10.19
N LEU A 58 -2.98 0.85 9.48
CA LEU A 58 -4.37 1.01 9.89
C LEU A 58 -4.85 -0.12 10.82
N SER A 59 -4.30 -1.31 10.70
CA SER A 59 -4.73 -2.51 11.42
C SER A 59 -3.54 -3.41 11.71
N PRO A 60 -2.69 -3.06 12.70
CA PRO A 60 -1.41 -3.76 12.95
C PRO A 60 -1.53 -5.24 13.32
N LYS A 61 -2.74 -5.70 13.69
CA LYS A 61 -3.05 -7.09 14.03
C LYS A 61 -3.56 -7.91 12.85
N GLU A 62 -3.81 -7.28 11.70
CA GLU A 62 -4.29 -7.96 10.49
C GLU A 62 -3.19 -8.88 9.92
N ASP A 63 -3.57 -10.09 9.51
CA ASP A 63 -2.62 -10.99 8.85
C ASP A 63 -2.43 -10.56 7.38
N LEU A 64 -1.27 -9.99 7.10
CA LEU A 64 -0.86 -9.55 5.76
C LEU A 64 0.20 -10.47 5.15
N SER A 65 0.39 -11.67 5.72
CA SER A 65 1.43 -12.61 5.29
C SER A 65 1.29 -13.03 3.83
N LEU A 66 0.07 -13.21 3.33
CA LEU A 66 -0.19 -13.54 1.92
C LEU A 66 0.27 -12.42 0.99
N LEU A 67 -0.04 -11.15 1.32
CA LEU A 67 0.41 -10.01 0.55
C LEU A 67 1.94 -9.92 0.56
N ARG A 68 2.58 -10.03 1.73
CA ARG A 68 4.05 -10.01 1.87
C ARG A 68 4.72 -11.13 1.06
N LYS A 69 4.22 -12.37 1.15
CA LYS A 69 4.76 -13.52 0.40
C LYS A 69 4.58 -13.39 -1.12
N SER A 70 3.58 -12.63 -1.56
CA SER A 70 3.34 -12.37 -2.98
C SER A 70 4.31 -11.35 -3.60
N LEU A 71 5.13 -10.68 -2.78
CA LEU A 71 6.15 -9.74 -3.25
C LEU A 71 7.44 -10.50 -3.58
N ASN A 72 8.07 -10.16 -4.69
CA ASN A 72 9.38 -10.69 -5.02
C ASN A 72 10.43 -10.04 -4.09
N PRO A 73 11.24 -10.83 -3.35
CA PRO A 73 12.21 -10.30 -2.38
C PRO A 73 13.33 -9.46 -3.01
N LEU A 74 13.59 -9.61 -4.31
CA LEU A 74 14.59 -8.83 -5.05
C LEU A 74 14.03 -7.54 -5.66
N SER A 75 12.72 -7.31 -5.53
CA SER A 75 12.08 -6.10 -6.05
C SER A 75 12.15 -4.95 -5.05
N ASN A 76 12.30 -3.74 -5.58
CA ASN A 76 12.08 -2.49 -4.87
C ASN A 76 11.07 -1.67 -5.69
N PHE A 77 10.03 -1.15 -5.03
CA PHE A 77 8.94 -0.43 -5.66
C PHE A 77 9.09 1.07 -5.45
N GLU A 78 9.48 1.75 -6.52
CA GLU A 78 9.71 3.18 -6.50
C GLU A 78 8.40 3.97 -6.50
N PHE A 79 8.01 4.41 -5.30
CA PHE A 79 6.94 5.39 -5.07
C PHE A 79 7.50 6.75 -4.61
N GLY A 80 8.81 6.83 -4.32
CA GLY A 80 9.47 7.93 -3.64
C GLY A 80 8.82 8.27 -2.31
N LEU A 81 8.49 7.22 -1.55
CA LEU A 81 7.87 7.25 -0.23
C LEU A 81 8.93 6.84 0.80
N ASN A 82 9.45 7.82 1.50
CA ASN A 82 10.41 7.59 2.59
C ASN A 82 9.68 7.30 3.92
N LYS A 83 10.45 6.99 4.96
CA LYS A 83 9.95 6.69 6.31
C LYS A 83 9.18 7.84 6.97
N SER A 84 9.42 9.10 6.58
CA SER A 84 8.67 10.21 7.17
C SER A 84 7.24 10.28 6.66
N ILE A 85 6.97 9.78 5.46
CA ILE A 85 5.62 9.70 4.87
C ILE A 85 4.97 8.35 5.17
N LEU A 86 5.73 7.26 5.04
CA LEU A 86 5.27 5.88 5.22
C LEU A 86 6.28 5.11 6.07
N SER A 87 6.07 5.09 7.40
CA SER A 87 7.04 4.60 8.39
C SER A 87 7.45 3.14 8.21
N ASN A 88 6.59 2.33 7.59
CA ASN A 88 6.83 0.92 7.30
C ASN A 88 7.24 0.65 5.83
N SER A 89 7.63 1.67 5.05
CA SER A 89 7.94 1.52 3.61
C SER A 89 8.97 0.42 3.33
N GLU A 90 10.03 0.31 4.13
CA GLU A 90 11.07 -0.71 3.99
C GLU A 90 10.56 -2.14 4.19
N ASN A 91 9.59 -2.34 5.11
CA ASN A 91 8.97 -3.65 5.35
C ASN A 91 8.22 -4.15 4.12
N TRP A 92 7.82 -3.23 3.25
CA TRP A 92 7.03 -3.46 2.04
C TRP A 92 7.82 -3.25 0.76
N LYS A 93 9.15 -3.10 0.85
CA LYS A 93 10.05 -2.89 -0.30
C LYS A 93 9.70 -1.65 -1.12
N ILE A 94 9.32 -0.57 -0.44
CA ILE A 94 8.95 0.70 -1.06
C ILE A 94 10.07 1.72 -0.81
N SER A 95 10.50 2.39 -1.87
CA SER A 95 11.42 3.54 -1.85
C SER A 95 10.78 4.75 -2.48
#